data_AF-Q4VB95-F1
#
_entry.id   AF-Q4VB95-F1
#
_cell.length_a   1.000
_cell.length_b   1.000
_cell.length_c   1.000
_cell.angle_alpha   90.00
_cell.angle_beta   90.00
_cell.angle_gamma   90.00
#
_symmetry.space_group_name_H-M   'P 1'
#
loop_
_entity.id
_entity.type
_entity.pdbx_description
1 polymer ?
#
loop_
_entity_poly.entity_id
_entity_poly.type
_entity_poly.pdbx_seq_one_letter_code
_entity_poly.pdbx_strand_id
1 'polypeptide(L)'
;MPRYTVHVRGEWLAVPCQDAQLTVGWLGREAVRRYIKNKPDNGGFTSVDDAHFLVRRCKGLGLLDNEDRLEVALENNEFVEVVIEGDAMSPDFIPSQPEGVYLYSKYREPEKYIELDGDRLTTEDLVNLGKGRYKIKLTPTAEKRVQKSREVIDSIIKEKTGSFRST
;
A
#
# COMPACT_ATOMS: atom_id res chain seq x y z
N MET A 1 -7.21 -28.44 15.82
CA MET A 1 -5.98 -27.84 15.23
C MET A 1 -6.34 -26.46 14.73
N PRO A 2 -5.65 -25.41 15.18
CA PRO A 2 -5.89 -24.08 14.66
C PRO A 2 -5.60 -24.03 13.16
N ARG A 3 -6.44 -23.32 12.42
CA ARG A 3 -6.21 -23.03 11.00
C ARG A 3 -6.51 -21.56 10.77
N TYR A 4 -5.72 -20.94 9.90
CA TYR A 4 -5.88 -19.55 9.53
C TYR A 4 -6.02 -19.45 8.02
N THR A 5 -6.81 -18.48 7.57
CA THR A 5 -7.00 -18.24 6.14
C THR A 5 -6.22 -17.00 5.77
N VAL A 6 -5.18 -17.17 4.96
CA VAL A 6 -4.21 -16.12 4.67
C VAL A 6 -4.36 -15.66 3.24
N HIS A 7 -4.56 -14.35 3.05
CA HIS A 7 -4.59 -13.71 1.75
C HIS A 7 -3.16 -13.39 1.27
N VAL A 8 -2.81 -13.84 0.06
CA VAL A 8 -1.56 -13.49 -0.62
C VAL A 8 -1.86 -13.17 -2.08
N ARG A 9 -1.60 -11.94 -2.53
CA ARG A 9 -1.74 -11.51 -3.94
C ARG A 9 -3.04 -11.94 -4.64
N GLY A 10 -4.17 -11.94 -3.94
CA GLY A 10 -5.46 -12.31 -4.51
C GLY A 10 -5.90 -13.76 -4.28
N GLU A 11 -5.07 -14.59 -3.66
CA GLU A 11 -5.40 -15.96 -3.33
C GLU A 11 -5.63 -16.12 -1.83
N TRP A 12 -6.62 -16.93 -1.48
CA TRP A 12 -6.87 -17.33 -0.10
C TRP A 12 -6.33 -18.72 0.17
N LEU A 13 -5.35 -18.78 1.08
CA LEU A 13 -4.64 -20.00 1.42
C LEU A 13 -5.04 -20.47 2.81
N ALA A 14 -5.61 -21.66 2.89
CA ALA A 14 -5.84 -22.32 4.17
C ALA A 14 -4.49 -22.85 4.70
N VAL A 15 -4.06 -22.33 5.85
CA VAL A 15 -2.82 -22.74 6.51
C VAL A 15 -3.16 -23.52 7.78
N PRO A 16 -3.07 -24.86 7.77
CA PRO A 16 -3.23 -25.66 8.97
C PRO A 16 -2.01 -25.46 9.88
N CYS A 17 -2.26 -25.09 11.13
CA CYS A 17 -1.23 -24.91 12.16
C CYS A 17 -1.30 -26.09 13.12
N GLN A 18 -0.26 -26.93 13.08
CA GLN A 18 -0.20 -28.15 13.90
C GLN A 18 0.40 -27.89 15.29
N ASP A 19 1.15 -26.82 15.44
CA ASP A 19 1.88 -26.43 16.66
C ASP A 19 1.37 -25.08 17.18
N ALA A 20 1.21 -24.98 18.50
CA ALA A 20 0.75 -23.78 19.19
C ALA A 20 1.85 -22.71 19.32
N GLN A 21 3.13 -23.09 19.17
CA GLN A 21 4.28 -22.19 19.31
C GLN A 21 4.66 -21.45 18.03
N LEU A 22 3.83 -21.53 16.98
CA LEU A 22 4.07 -20.85 15.72
C LEU A 22 3.83 -19.35 15.85
N THR A 23 4.60 -18.57 15.10
CA THR A 23 4.52 -17.10 15.11
C THR A 23 3.78 -16.57 13.88
N VAL A 24 3.38 -15.30 13.95
CA VAL A 24 2.82 -14.56 12.80
C VAL A 24 3.79 -14.57 11.61
N GLY A 25 5.09 -14.38 11.85
CA GLY A 25 6.11 -14.42 10.80
C GLY A 25 6.21 -15.79 10.13
N TRP A 26 6.06 -16.88 10.90
CA TRP A 26 5.98 -18.23 10.32
C TRP A 26 4.75 -18.39 9.44
N LEU A 27 3.58 -17.94 9.91
CA LEU A 27 2.31 -18.03 9.16
C LEU A 27 2.42 -17.32 7.81
N GLY A 28 3.01 -16.11 7.80
CA GLY A 28 3.24 -15.35 6.58
C GLY A 28 4.16 -16.08 5.60
N ARG A 29 5.33 -16.56 6.05
CA ARG A 29 6.26 -17.33 5.20
C ARG A 29 5.62 -18.59 4.62
N GLU A 30 4.86 -19.30 5.44
CA GLU A 30 4.24 -20.57 5.08
C GLU A 30 3.05 -20.38 4.13
N ALA A 31 2.38 -19.23 4.19
CA ALA A 31 1.41 -18.78 3.17
C ALA A 31 2.12 -18.41 1.85
N VAL A 32 3.18 -17.61 1.89
CA VAL A 32 3.97 -17.24 0.69
C VAL A 32 4.53 -18.48 -0.01
N ARG A 33 5.08 -19.45 0.75
CA ARG A 33 5.55 -20.72 0.20
C ARG A 33 4.46 -21.49 -0.53
N ARG A 34 3.25 -21.56 0.04
CA ARG A 34 2.09 -22.19 -0.62
C ARG A 34 1.66 -21.43 -1.87
N TYR A 35 1.67 -20.10 -1.82
CA TYR A 35 1.37 -19.26 -2.98
C TYR A 35 2.34 -19.57 -4.13
N ILE A 36 3.65 -19.47 -3.87
CA ILE A 36 4.72 -19.74 -4.83
C ILE A 36 4.56 -21.12 -5.48
N LYS A 37 4.37 -22.16 -4.66
CA LYS A 37 4.26 -23.55 -5.12
C LYS A 37 3.10 -23.77 -6.11
N ASN A 38 2.03 -22.99 -6.00
CA ASN A 38 0.83 -23.16 -6.81
C ASN A 38 0.80 -22.25 -8.05
N LYS A 39 1.88 -21.51 -8.35
CA LYS A 39 1.97 -20.62 -9.49
C LYS A 39 3.05 -21.10 -10.48
N PRO A 40 2.76 -21.07 -11.80
CA PRO A 40 3.69 -21.59 -12.82
C PRO A 40 5.01 -20.80 -12.92
N ASP A 41 5.01 -19.52 -12.50
CA ASP A 41 6.15 -18.62 -12.48
C ASP A 41 6.64 -18.30 -11.05
N ASN A 42 6.35 -19.19 -10.10
CA ASN A 42 6.57 -18.94 -8.67
C ASN A 42 5.86 -17.68 -8.16
N GLY A 43 4.85 -17.20 -8.88
CA GLY A 43 4.11 -15.99 -8.53
C GLY A 43 4.96 -14.72 -8.56
N GLY A 44 6.05 -14.71 -9.34
CA GLY A 44 6.97 -13.59 -9.48
C GLY A 44 8.04 -13.47 -8.41
N PHE A 45 8.23 -14.50 -7.57
CA PHE A 45 9.31 -14.61 -6.58
C PHE A 45 10.46 -15.50 -7.05
N THR A 46 11.68 -15.16 -6.66
CA THR A 46 12.88 -15.99 -6.83
C THR A 46 12.95 -17.11 -5.78
N SER A 47 12.66 -16.79 -4.52
CA SER A 47 12.54 -17.74 -3.41
C SER A 47 11.58 -17.22 -2.33
N VAL A 48 11.28 -18.05 -1.32
CA VAL A 48 10.48 -17.64 -0.15
C VAL A 48 11.25 -16.64 0.72
N ASP A 49 12.57 -16.80 0.81
CA ASP A 49 13.43 -15.99 1.69
C ASP A 49 13.62 -14.56 1.17
N ASP A 50 13.42 -14.35 -0.14
CA ASP A 50 13.45 -13.02 -0.77
C ASP A 50 12.16 -12.22 -0.51
N ALA A 51 11.14 -12.82 0.11
CA ALA A 51 9.87 -12.15 0.38
C ALA A 51 9.94 -11.38 1.70
N HIS A 52 10.11 -10.07 1.62
CA HIS A 52 9.82 -9.16 2.72
C HIS A 52 8.32 -8.88 2.78
N PHE A 53 7.71 -8.99 3.96
CA PHE A 53 6.27 -8.82 4.11
C PHE A 53 5.88 -8.35 5.51
N LEU A 54 4.65 -7.86 5.61
CA LEU A 54 3.95 -7.54 6.83
C LEU A 54 2.64 -8.32 6.89
N VAL A 55 2.18 -8.68 8.09
CA VAL A 55 0.90 -9.37 8.27
C VAL A 55 -0.09 -8.45 8.98
N ARG A 56 -1.32 -8.39 8.48
CA ARG A 56 -2.40 -7.59 9.10
C ARG A 56 -3.68 -8.39 9.22
N ARG A 57 -4.52 -8.05 10.18
CA ARG A 57 -5.89 -8.56 10.27
C ARG A 57 -6.74 -7.98 9.16
N CYS A 58 -7.60 -8.78 8.54
CA CYS A 58 -8.59 -8.25 7.61
C CYS A 58 -9.63 -7.40 8.34
N LYS A 59 -10.01 -7.80 9.56
CA LYS A 59 -10.91 -7.02 10.42
C LYS A 59 -10.13 -5.92 11.14
N GLY A 60 -10.51 -4.66 10.92
CA GLY A 60 -9.93 -3.50 11.60
C GLY A 60 -8.50 -3.14 11.17
N LEU A 61 -7.92 -3.87 10.21
CA LEU A 61 -6.62 -3.59 9.58
C LEU A 61 -5.42 -3.50 10.54
N GLY A 62 -5.54 -4.10 11.73
CA GLY A 62 -4.47 -4.11 12.73
C GLY A 62 -3.23 -4.84 12.21
N LEU A 63 -2.09 -4.15 12.24
CA LEU A 63 -0.78 -4.74 11.94
C LEU A 63 -0.38 -5.71 13.06
N LEU A 64 0.19 -6.85 12.69
CA LEU A 64 0.65 -7.89 13.62
C LEU A 64 2.17 -7.91 13.65
N ASP A 65 2.76 -8.06 14.83
CA ASP A 65 4.19 -8.25 14.97
C ASP A 65 4.57 -9.67 14.54
N ASN A 66 5.69 -9.84 13.83
CA ASN A 66 6.12 -11.12 13.31
C ASN A 66 6.57 -12.10 14.41
N GLU A 67 6.99 -11.59 15.56
CA GLU A 67 7.45 -12.38 16.71
C GLU A 67 6.28 -12.78 17.63
N ASP A 68 5.09 -12.22 17.43
CA ASP A 68 3.92 -12.60 18.20
C ASP A 68 3.52 -14.05 17.92
N ARG A 69 3.14 -14.75 19.00
CA ARG A 69 2.57 -16.09 18.92
C ARG A 69 1.16 -16.04 18.33
N LEU A 70 0.85 -16.98 17.43
CA LEU A 70 -0.46 -17.05 16.78
C LEU A 70 -1.62 -17.17 17.76
N GLU A 71 -1.45 -17.91 18.85
CA GLU A 71 -2.49 -18.11 19.87
C GLU A 71 -2.85 -16.85 20.66
N VAL A 72 -1.93 -15.88 20.72
CA VAL A 72 -2.13 -14.59 21.39
C VAL A 72 -2.60 -13.53 20.38
N ALA A 73 -2.02 -13.57 19.17
CA ALA A 73 -2.27 -12.58 18.15
C ALA A 73 -3.54 -12.81 17.33
N LEU A 74 -4.05 -14.04 17.24
CA LEU A 74 -5.16 -14.39 16.34
C LEU A 74 -6.14 -15.40 16.93
N GLU A 75 -7.41 -15.23 16.59
CA GLU A 75 -8.47 -16.18 16.89
C GLU A 75 -8.45 -17.37 15.91
N ASN A 76 -8.94 -18.53 16.34
CA ASN A 76 -9.00 -19.70 15.46
C ASN A 76 -9.97 -19.46 14.28
N ASN A 77 -9.56 -19.84 13.06
CA ASN A 77 -10.24 -19.55 11.79
C ASN A 77 -10.27 -18.06 11.40
N GLU A 78 -9.38 -17.23 11.93
CA GLU A 78 -9.29 -15.83 11.52
C GLU A 78 -8.72 -15.65 10.11
N PHE A 79 -9.09 -14.54 9.48
CA PHE A 79 -8.64 -14.12 8.16
C PHE A 79 -7.60 -13.01 8.30
N VAL A 80 -6.44 -13.23 7.70
CA VAL A 80 -5.32 -12.29 7.72
C VAL A 80 -4.76 -12.09 6.33
N GLU A 81 -4.06 -10.99 6.14
CA GLU A 81 -3.46 -10.61 4.87
C GLU A 81 -1.95 -10.45 5.02
N VAL A 82 -1.22 -11.05 4.09
CA VAL A 82 0.21 -10.84 3.92
C VAL A 82 0.42 -9.81 2.83
N VAL A 83 0.97 -8.66 3.22
CA VAL A 83 1.33 -7.57 2.31
C VAL A 83 2.81 -7.67 2.02
N ILE A 84 3.16 -7.97 0.77
CA ILE A 84 4.54 -8.12 0.32
C ILE A 84 5.13 -6.73 0.03
N GLU A 85 6.32 -6.48 0.54
CA GLU A 85 7.05 -5.24 0.29
C GLU A 85 7.41 -5.12 -1.19
N GLY A 86 7.18 -3.94 -1.78
CA GLY A 86 7.34 -3.71 -3.22
C GLY A 86 6.11 -4.05 -4.07
N ASP A 87 5.08 -4.69 -3.51
CA ASP A 87 3.76 -4.68 -4.14
C ASP A 87 3.14 -3.29 -3.99
N ALA A 88 2.71 -2.70 -5.11
CA ALA A 88 1.93 -1.48 -5.05
C ALA A 88 0.47 -1.81 -4.77
N MET A 89 -0.18 -0.88 -4.08
CA MET A 89 -1.62 -0.97 -3.88
C MET A 89 -2.32 -0.99 -5.23
N SER A 90 -3.35 -1.85 -5.31
CA SER A 90 -4.18 -1.97 -6.51
C SER A 90 -4.68 -0.57 -6.92
N PRO A 91 -4.76 -0.29 -8.23
CA PRO A 91 -5.40 0.91 -8.76
C PRO A 91 -6.87 1.08 -8.34
N ASP A 92 -7.51 0.01 -7.86
CA ASP A 92 -8.87 0.01 -7.33
C ASP A 92 -8.92 0.21 -5.80
N PHE A 93 -7.77 0.44 -5.15
CA PHE A 93 -7.70 0.73 -3.73
C PHE A 93 -8.26 2.13 -3.44
N ILE A 94 -9.45 2.16 -2.84
CA ILE A 94 -10.03 3.37 -2.25
C ILE A 94 -9.84 3.26 -0.72
N PRO A 95 -8.98 4.10 -0.10
CA PRO A 95 -8.69 4.04 1.34
C PRO A 95 -9.92 4.15 2.25
N SER A 96 -11.03 4.66 1.73
CA SER A 96 -12.29 4.88 2.45
C SER A 96 -13.31 3.74 2.33
N GLN A 97 -13.01 2.65 1.60
CA GLN A 97 -13.92 1.49 1.52
C GLN A 97 -13.52 0.40 2.51
N PRO A 98 -14.34 0.13 3.55
CA PRO A 98 -13.96 -0.78 4.64
C PRO A 98 -14.05 -2.29 4.30
N GLU A 99 -14.48 -2.68 3.09
CA GLU A 99 -15.08 -4.01 2.87
C GLU A 99 -14.54 -4.80 1.67
N GLY A 100 -13.58 -4.29 0.90
CA GLY A 100 -13.03 -5.01 -0.25
C GLY A 100 -11.67 -5.62 0.05
N VAL A 101 -11.57 -6.94 0.02
CA VAL A 101 -10.28 -7.65 -0.11
C VAL A 101 -9.86 -7.53 -1.58
N TYR A 102 -8.73 -6.89 -1.85
CA TYR A 102 -8.34 -6.57 -3.23
C TYR A 102 -7.17 -7.43 -3.73
N LEU A 103 -7.40 -8.07 -4.88
CA LEU A 103 -6.44 -8.87 -5.64
C LEU A 103 -5.23 -8.02 -6.07
N TYR A 104 -4.00 -8.45 -5.77
CA TYR A 104 -2.79 -7.67 -6.07
C TYR A 104 -2.07 -8.18 -7.32
N SER A 105 -1.84 -7.30 -8.29
CA SER A 105 -0.89 -7.49 -9.38
C SER A 105 0.45 -6.83 -9.06
N LYS A 106 1.57 -7.44 -9.47
CA LYS A 106 2.93 -6.87 -9.35
C LYS A 106 2.98 -5.45 -9.92
N TYR A 107 3.45 -4.49 -9.13
CA TYR A 107 3.57 -3.09 -9.55
C TYR A 107 4.45 -2.95 -10.78
N ARG A 108 3.99 -2.13 -11.73
CA ARG A 108 4.80 -1.64 -12.84
C ARG A 108 4.69 -0.13 -12.86
N GLU A 109 5.82 0.53 -12.79
CA GLU A 109 5.87 1.99 -12.86
C GLU A 109 5.31 2.46 -14.21
N PRO A 110 4.38 3.44 -14.24
CA PRO A 110 3.82 3.93 -15.49
C PRO A 110 4.86 4.67 -16.33
N GLU A 111 4.94 4.35 -17.62
CA GLU A 111 5.90 4.99 -18.54
C GLU A 111 5.47 6.41 -18.96
N LYS A 112 4.17 6.71 -18.85
CA LYS A 112 3.57 7.94 -19.38
C LYS A 112 3.47 9.01 -18.30
N TYR A 113 3.73 10.26 -18.68
CA TYR A 113 3.52 11.42 -17.84
C TYR A 113 2.20 12.12 -18.20
N ILE A 114 1.53 12.67 -17.19
CA ILE A 114 0.53 13.73 -17.35
C ILE A 114 1.14 15.06 -16.91
N GLU A 115 0.98 16.08 -17.73
CA GLU A 115 1.45 17.43 -17.43
C GLU A 115 0.32 18.24 -16.78
N LEU A 116 0.58 18.80 -15.62
CA LEU A 116 -0.38 19.65 -14.90
C LEU A 116 -0.03 21.14 -15.11
N ASP A 117 -1.00 21.91 -15.61
CA ASP A 117 -0.89 23.35 -15.87
C ASP A 117 -1.66 24.22 -14.87
N GLY A 118 -2.54 23.59 -14.07
CA GLY A 118 -3.40 24.24 -13.09
C GLY A 118 -4.75 24.69 -13.65
N ASP A 119 -5.00 24.48 -14.96
CA ASP A 119 -6.20 24.96 -15.64
C ASP A 119 -6.97 23.82 -16.33
N ARG A 120 -6.33 22.67 -16.58
CA ARG A 120 -6.91 21.52 -17.30
C ARG A 120 -6.59 20.20 -16.63
N LEU A 121 -7.63 19.51 -16.16
CA LEU A 121 -7.57 18.12 -15.70
C LEU A 121 -8.98 17.52 -15.80
N THR A 122 -9.15 16.44 -16.56
CA THR A 122 -10.47 15.81 -16.72
C THR A 122 -10.73 14.79 -15.61
N THR A 123 -12.00 14.40 -15.44
CA THR A 123 -12.36 13.32 -14.52
C THR A 123 -11.76 11.98 -14.95
N GLU A 124 -11.62 11.74 -16.25
CA GLU A 124 -10.95 10.55 -16.78
C GLU A 124 -9.46 10.53 -16.42
N ASP A 125 -8.77 11.68 -16.54
CA ASP A 125 -7.38 11.82 -16.13
C ASP A 125 -7.19 11.54 -14.63
N LEU A 126 -8.09 12.06 -13.80
CA LEU A 126 -8.10 11.82 -12.35
C LEU A 126 -8.31 10.33 -12.03
N VAL A 127 -9.27 9.69 -12.69
CA VAL A 127 -9.50 8.25 -12.52
C VAL A 127 -8.25 7.45 -12.93
N ASN A 128 -7.61 7.81 -14.04
CA ASN A 128 -6.41 7.13 -14.52
C ASN A 128 -5.18 7.37 -13.61
N LEU A 129 -5.07 8.55 -13.00
CA LEU A 129 -4.07 8.85 -11.97
C LEU A 129 -4.28 8.00 -10.71
N GLY A 130 -5.52 7.90 -10.22
CA GLY A 130 -5.88 7.01 -9.11
C GLY A 130 -5.56 5.55 -9.41
N LYS A 131 -5.68 5.17 -10.70
CA LYS A 131 -5.30 3.84 -11.20
C LYS A 131 -3.81 3.66 -11.50
N GLY A 132 -2.93 4.58 -11.08
CA GLY A 132 -1.48 4.46 -11.26
C GLY A 132 -1.02 4.39 -12.72
N ARG A 133 -1.78 4.95 -13.67
CA ARG A 133 -1.46 4.90 -15.11
C ARG A 133 -0.54 6.01 -15.60
N TYR A 134 -0.31 7.04 -14.78
CA TYR A 134 0.51 8.20 -15.13
C TYR A 134 1.48 8.59 -14.01
N LYS A 135 2.65 9.10 -14.41
CA LYS A 135 3.52 9.93 -13.57
C LYS A 135 3.07 11.39 -13.67
N ILE A 136 3.25 12.16 -12.60
CA ILE A 136 2.89 13.58 -12.58
C ILE A 136 4.12 14.42 -12.93
N LYS A 137 3.94 15.40 -13.82
CA LYS A 137 4.92 16.45 -14.07
C LYS A 137 4.20 17.80 -14.11
N LEU A 138 4.83 18.85 -13.62
CA LEU A 138 4.31 20.21 -13.77
C LEU A 138 4.75 20.79 -15.11
N THR A 139 3.87 21.58 -15.72
CA THR A 139 4.29 22.42 -16.83
C THR A 139 5.24 23.53 -16.33
N PRO A 140 6.20 23.99 -17.14
CA PRO A 140 7.10 25.08 -16.76
C PRO A 140 6.37 26.37 -16.38
N THR A 141 5.16 26.59 -16.94
CA THR A 141 4.28 27.71 -16.61
C THR A 141 3.69 27.55 -15.22
N ALA A 142 3.20 26.36 -14.86
CA ALA A 142 2.70 26.08 -13.51
C ALA A 142 3.82 26.23 -12.46
N GLU A 143 5.02 25.71 -12.72
CA GLU A 143 6.18 25.88 -11.83
C GLU A 143 6.48 27.36 -11.56
N LYS A 144 6.53 28.18 -12.62
CA LYS A 144 6.73 29.63 -12.50
C LYS A 144 5.62 30.33 -11.71
N ARG A 145 4.35 29.91 -11.88
CA ARG A 145 3.20 30.47 -11.14
C ARG A 145 3.31 30.15 -9.64
N VAL A 146 3.67 28.92 -9.30
CA VAL A 146 3.87 28.48 -7.92
C VAL A 146 5.04 29.25 -7.28
N GLN A 147 6.17 29.36 -8.00
CA GLN A 147 7.34 30.08 -7.54
C GLN A 147 7.03 31.57 -7.25
N LYS A 148 6.38 32.27 -8.19
CA LYS A 148 5.97 33.67 -7.99
C LYS A 148 4.99 33.83 -6.82
N SER A 149 4.05 32.90 -6.67
CA SER A 149 3.11 32.93 -5.55
C SER A 149 3.84 32.81 -4.22
N ARG A 150 4.87 31.96 -4.16
CA ARG A 150 5.69 31.80 -2.96
C ARG A 150 6.50 33.07 -2.64
N GLU A 151 7.09 33.69 -3.66
CA GLU A 151 7.85 34.95 -3.50
C GLU A 151 7.00 36.07 -2.90
N VAL A 152 5.72 36.19 -3.30
CA VAL A 152 4.78 37.16 -2.74
C VAL A 152 4.48 36.87 -1.26
N ILE A 153 4.29 35.59 -0.90
CA ILE A 153 4.06 35.21 0.49
C ILE A 153 5.30 35.55 1.32
N ASP A 154 6.48 35.22 0.82
CA ASP A 154 7.73 35.48 1.53
C ASP A 154 8.00 36.99 1.67
N SER A 155 7.63 37.83 0.68
CA SER A 155 7.71 39.29 0.82
C SER A 155 6.73 39.83 1.85
N ILE A 156 5.48 39.34 1.87
CA ILE A 156 4.48 39.73 2.89
C ILE A 156 4.95 39.34 4.29
N ILE A 157 5.50 38.13 4.47
CA ILE A 157 6.05 37.68 5.75
C ILE A 157 7.16 38.63 6.16
N LYS A 158 8.14 38.88 5.27
CA LYS A 158 9.27 39.77 5.54
C LYS A 158 8.83 41.19 5.92
N GLU A 159 7.77 41.72 5.31
CA GLU A 159 7.19 43.03 5.64
C GLU A 159 6.37 43.01 6.95
N LYS A 160 5.64 41.92 7.24
CA LYS A 160 4.78 41.79 8.43
C LYS A 160 5.48 41.31 9.70
N THR A 161 6.73 40.85 9.65
CA THR A 161 7.52 40.53 10.86
C THR A 161 7.76 41.77 11.75
N GLY A 162 7.34 42.97 11.33
CA GLY A 162 7.29 44.17 12.20
C GLY A 162 5.98 44.38 12.99
N SER A 163 4.89 43.65 12.74
CA SER A 163 3.56 44.03 13.26
C SER A 163 2.55 42.88 13.40
N PHE A 164 2.91 41.77 14.04
CA PHE A 164 1.91 40.94 14.73
C PHE A 164 2.09 41.10 16.24
N ARG A 165 1.61 42.23 16.77
CA ARG A 165 1.34 42.36 18.21
C ARG A 165 0.03 41.60 18.46
N SER A 166 0.15 40.45 19.12
CA SER A 166 -0.98 39.81 19.78
C SER A 166 -1.59 40.83 20.73
N THR A 167 -2.87 41.14 20.54
CA THR A 167 -3.72 41.76 21.56
C THR A 167 -4.44 40.66 22.31
#